data_AF-A0A834E678-F1
#
_entry.id   AF-A0A834E678-F1
#
_cell.length_a   1.000
_cell.length_b   1.000
_cell.length_c   1.000
_cell.angle_alpha   90.00
_cell.angle_beta   90.00
_cell.angle_gamma   90.00
#
_symmetry.space_group_name_H-M   'P 1'
#
loop_
_entity.id
_entity.type
_entity.pdbx_description
1 polymer ?
#
loop_
_entity_poly.entity_id
_entity_poly.type
_entity_poly.pdbx_seq_one_letter_code
_entity_poly.pdbx_strand_id
1 'polypeptide(L)'
;MQILERRRAFSRWLSHTAAPQIEEEVSLTRKDNPVEAVFSYLTGKRISEACSLAQQSGDHRLALLLSQLVGSQSVRELLTMQLVDWHQLQADCFIQDERLRIFALLAGKPVWQLSEQKQVNVCSQLDWKRSLAVHLWYLLPPTASISRALSMYEEAFQNTSEGDQYACPPLPSYLEGSGCVVEEEQDSRRPLQDVCFHLLKLYSDRHYDLNQLLEPRSITADPLDYRLSWHLWEMLRALNYTHLSEQCEGVLQASYAGQLESEGLWEWAIFVLLHIENSSMREKAVRELLTRHCQLLETPESWAKETFLTQKLCVPAEWIHEAKAVRAHVESNRHLEALYLFKAGHWNHCHKLVIRHLASDAIINENYDYLKGFLEDLAPPERSGLIQDWETSGLVYLDYIRVLDMIHHIQQVECSGYELEQLQTKVTSLCNRVEQIQCYNAKDRLAQSDMAKRVANLLRVVLSLQHAPDATSDSTPDPQQVPLRLLAPHIGRLPMPEDYALEELRSLTQSYLRELTLQELTVGSQ
;
A
#
# COMPACT_ATOMS: atom_id res chain seq x y z
N MET A 1 -28.10 27.13 20.43
CA MET A 1 -27.89 25.86 21.16
C MET A 1 -26.55 25.21 20.81
N GLN A 2 -26.30 24.85 19.55
CA GLN A 2 -25.04 24.18 19.14
C GLN A 2 -23.75 24.93 19.50
N ILE A 3 -23.69 26.26 19.33
CA ILE A 3 -22.48 27.05 19.67
C ILE A 3 -22.17 26.97 21.17
N LEU A 4 -23.20 27.00 22.02
CA LEU A 4 -23.04 27.00 23.47
C LEU A 4 -22.69 25.60 24.00
N GLU A 5 -23.22 24.54 23.36
CA GLU A 5 -22.81 23.16 23.61
C GLU A 5 -21.36 22.91 23.19
N ARG A 6 -20.94 23.39 22.02
CA ARG A 6 -19.54 23.32 21.58
C ARG A 6 -18.61 24.08 22.52
N ARG A 7 -18.99 25.29 22.96
CA ARG A 7 -18.23 26.06 23.96
C ARG A 7 -18.12 25.30 25.28
N ARG A 8 -19.18 24.63 25.74
CA ARG A 8 -19.14 23.78 26.95
C ARG A 8 -18.24 22.56 26.76
N ALA A 9 -18.32 21.88 25.62
CA ALA A 9 -17.46 20.73 25.31
C ALA A 9 -15.99 21.14 25.23
N PHE A 10 -15.68 22.22 24.53
CA PHE A 10 -14.34 22.79 24.45
C PHE A 10 -13.81 23.21 25.83
N SER A 11 -14.65 23.85 26.64
CA SER A 11 -14.32 24.18 28.04
C SER A 11 -14.02 22.94 28.89
N ARG A 12 -14.72 21.82 28.67
CA ARG A 12 -14.45 20.55 29.38
C ARG A 12 -13.14 19.93 28.94
N TRP A 13 -12.86 19.95 27.64
CA TRP A 13 -11.59 19.49 27.09
C TRP A 13 -10.41 20.26 27.68
N LEU A 14 -10.46 21.61 27.66
CA LEU A 14 -9.42 22.46 28.27
C LEU A 14 -9.21 22.17 29.76
N SER A 15 -10.29 21.99 30.52
CA SER A 15 -10.18 21.65 31.95
C SER A 15 -9.60 20.26 32.19
N HIS A 16 -9.85 19.32 31.28
CA HIS A 16 -9.34 17.94 31.39
C HIS A 16 -7.86 17.87 31.02
N THR A 17 -7.44 18.58 29.96
CA THR A 17 -6.02 18.63 29.56
C THR A 17 -5.15 19.32 30.61
N ALA A 18 -5.67 20.34 31.28
CA ALA A 18 -4.94 21.07 32.33
C ALA A 18 -4.95 20.36 33.69
N ALA A 19 -5.87 19.41 33.93
CA ALA A 19 -6.04 18.74 35.22
C ALA A 19 -4.76 18.17 35.85
N PRO A 20 -3.91 17.39 35.14
CA PRO A 20 -2.73 16.79 35.76
C PRO A 20 -1.71 17.84 36.21
N GLN A 21 -1.45 18.85 35.38
CA GLN A 21 -0.52 19.94 35.70
C GLN A 21 -1.03 20.78 36.89
N ILE A 22 -2.34 21.06 36.94
CA ILE A 22 -2.95 21.75 38.08
C ILE A 22 -2.77 20.93 39.36
N GLU A 23 -3.01 19.63 39.31
CA GLU A 23 -2.91 18.76 40.49
C GLU A 23 -1.47 18.66 41.00
N GLU A 24 -0.49 18.61 40.10
CA GLU A 24 0.94 18.66 40.43
C GLU A 24 1.32 20.00 41.09
N GLU A 25 1.00 21.13 40.46
CA GLU A 25 1.26 22.47 41.01
C GLU A 25 0.60 22.67 42.38
N VAL A 26 -0.66 22.26 42.53
CA VAL A 26 -1.38 22.37 43.79
C VAL A 26 -0.74 21.48 44.86
N SER A 27 -0.26 20.28 44.50
CA SER A 27 0.40 19.40 45.47
C SER A 27 1.67 20.03 46.08
N LEU A 28 2.39 20.82 45.29
CA LEU A 28 3.60 21.54 45.70
C LEU A 28 3.25 22.80 46.50
N THR A 29 2.33 23.62 46.00
CA THR A 29 2.03 24.97 46.54
C THR A 29 1.07 24.97 47.72
N ARG A 30 0.26 23.92 47.92
CA ARG A 30 -0.82 23.89 48.93
C ARG A 30 -0.36 24.19 50.36
N LYS A 31 0.89 23.89 50.71
CA LYS A 31 1.44 24.13 52.05
C LYS A 31 2.14 25.47 52.17
N ASP A 32 2.85 25.89 51.13
CA ASP A 32 3.74 27.06 51.18
C ASP A 32 3.01 28.34 50.78
N ASN A 33 2.13 28.28 49.77
CA ASN A 33 1.36 29.42 49.29
C ASN A 33 -0.08 29.02 48.89
N PRO A 34 -1.05 29.08 49.82
CA PRO A 34 -2.42 28.66 49.53
C PRO A 34 -3.10 29.56 48.48
N VAL A 35 -2.68 30.82 48.32
CA VAL A 35 -3.24 31.77 47.35
C VAL A 35 -2.86 31.36 45.92
N GLU A 36 -1.62 30.91 45.73
CA GLU A 36 -1.16 30.36 44.45
C GLU A 36 -1.89 29.08 44.07
N ALA A 37 -2.08 28.16 45.03
CA ALA A 37 -2.89 26.96 44.82
C ALA A 37 -4.36 27.28 44.46
N VAL A 38 -4.94 28.33 45.06
CA VAL A 38 -6.27 28.85 44.65
C VAL A 38 -6.23 29.33 43.20
N PHE A 39 -5.19 30.07 42.80
CA PHE A 39 -5.01 30.51 41.42
C PHE A 39 -4.93 29.32 40.43
N SER A 40 -4.14 28.28 40.74
CA SER A 40 -4.06 27.07 39.89
C SER A 40 -5.41 26.36 39.75
N TYR A 41 -6.25 26.30 40.79
CA TYR A 41 -7.62 25.78 40.64
C TYR A 41 -8.51 26.62 39.72
N LEU A 42 -8.33 27.94 39.69
CA LEU A 42 -9.07 28.84 38.81
C LEU A 42 -8.66 28.65 37.34
N THR A 43 -7.40 28.31 37.05
CA THR A 43 -6.94 27.97 35.69
C THR A 43 -7.47 26.62 35.18
N GLY A 44 -8.12 25.83 36.04
CA GLY A 44 -8.88 24.62 35.68
C GLY A 44 -10.41 24.75 35.70
N LYS A 45 -10.94 25.96 35.95
CA LYS A 45 -12.38 26.21 36.16
C LYS A 45 -12.98 25.43 37.35
N ARG A 46 -12.15 24.98 38.31
CA ARG A 46 -12.59 24.27 39.51
C ARG A 46 -12.93 25.26 40.63
N ILE A 47 -13.94 26.09 40.38
CA ILE A 47 -14.31 27.22 41.27
C ILE A 47 -14.70 26.71 42.67
N SER A 48 -15.41 25.58 42.77
CA SER A 48 -15.81 24.99 44.06
C SER A 48 -14.61 24.57 44.91
N GLU A 49 -13.61 23.93 44.29
CA GLU A 49 -12.39 23.50 44.96
C GLU A 49 -11.57 24.71 45.41
N ALA A 50 -11.43 25.71 44.52
CA ALA A 50 -10.79 26.99 44.83
C ALA A 50 -11.46 27.71 46.02
N CYS A 51 -12.80 27.75 46.06
CA CYS A 51 -13.54 28.33 47.20
C CYS A 51 -13.28 27.56 48.49
N SER A 52 -13.28 26.22 48.43
CA SER A 52 -13.04 25.38 49.61
C SER A 52 -11.63 25.57 50.17
N LEU A 53 -10.63 25.71 49.29
CA LEU A 53 -9.24 25.92 49.67
C LEU A 53 -9.06 27.31 50.29
N ALA A 54 -9.62 28.35 49.68
CA ALA A 54 -9.61 29.71 50.24
C ALA A 54 -10.33 29.78 51.61
N GLN A 55 -11.38 28.98 51.81
CA GLN A 55 -12.03 28.89 53.12
C GLN A 55 -11.15 28.17 54.16
N GLN A 56 -10.45 27.10 53.76
CA GLN A 56 -9.52 26.36 54.63
C GLN A 56 -8.28 27.18 55.01
N SER A 57 -7.79 28.05 54.10
CA SER A 57 -6.66 28.94 54.38
C SER A 57 -7.00 30.15 55.26
N GLY A 58 -8.29 30.37 55.56
CA GLY A 58 -8.77 31.52 56.34
C GLY A 58 -9.13 32.76 55.51
N ASP A 59 -8.95 32.71 54.17
CA ASP A 59 -9.30 33.78 53.23
C ASP A 59 -10.80 33.81 52.89
N HIS A 60 -11.65 33.98 53.90
CA HIS A 60 -13.11 33.92 53.72
C HIS A 60 -13.66 34.98 52.74
N ARG A 61 -13.05 36.17 52.69
CA ARG A 61 -13.44 37.23 51.76
C ARG A 61 -13.16 36.85 50.30
N LEU A 62 -12.02 36.21 50.07
CA LEU A 62 -11.66 35.71 48.75
C LEU A 62 -12.62 34.58 48.35
N ALA A 63 -12.89 33.63 49.25
CA ALA A 63 -13.84 32.55 48.98
C ALA A 63 -15.23 33.07 48.58
N LEU A 64 -15.74 34.11 49.25
CA LEU A 64 -17.00 34.75 48.89
C LEU A 64 -16.94 35.36 47.49
N LEU A 65 -15.85 36.07 47.17
CA LEU A 65 -15.67 36.67 45.85
C LEU A 65 -15.60 35.62 44.73
N LEU A 66 -14.87 34.52 44.96
CA LEU A 66 -14.76 33.41 44.00
C LEU A 66 -16.11 32.76 43.71
N SER A 67 -17.01 32.67 44.70
CA SER A 67 -18.34 32.11 44.49
C SER A 67 -19.20 32.92 43.50
N GLN A 68 -18.88 34.19 43.26
CA GLN A 68 -19.62 35.10 42.39
C GLN A 68 -19.15 35.08 40.92
N LEU A 69 -18.08 34.34 40.62
CA LEU A 69 -17.42 34.30 39.31
C LEU A 69 -18.29 33.95 38.11
N VAL A 70 -19.31 33.12 38.33
CA VAL A 70 -20.14 32.56 37.27
C VAL A 70 -21.27 33.54 36.85
N GLY A 71 -21.50 34.61 37.61
CA GLY A 71 -22.83 35.24 37.64
C GLY A 71 -22.97 36.67 37.11
N SER A 72 -22.01 37.58 37.31
CA SER A 72 -22.30 39.01 37.07
C SER A 72 -21.14 39.83 36.50
N GLN A 73 -21.41 40.54 35.39
CA GLN A 73 -20.54 41.55 34.82
C GLN A 73 -20.31 42.73 35.79
N SER A 74 -21.29 43.05 36.63
CA SER A 74 -21.16 44.12 37.64
C SER A 74 -20.05 43.85 38.65
N VAL A 75 -19.81 42.58 39.00
CA VAL A 75 -18.74 42.20 39.93
C VAL A 75 -17.37 42.44 39.29
N ARG A 76 -17.24 42.18 37.98
CA ARG A 76 -16.00 42.46 37.24
C ARG A 76 -15.70 43.95 37.18
N GLU A 77 -16.72 44.78 36.96
CA GLU A 77 -16.60 46.23 36.95
C GLU A 77 -16.19 46.77 38.33
N LEU A 78 -16.81 46.29 39.41
CA LEU A 78 -16.44 46.66 40.78
C LEU A 78 -15.01 46.23 41.13
N LEU A 79 -14.58 45.04 40.70
CA LEU A 79 -13.20 44.59 40.89
C LEU A 79 -12.20 45.41 40.09
N THR A 80 -12.59 45.86 38.90
CA THR A 80 -11.78 46.77 38.10
C THR A 80 -11.61 48.11 38.83
N MET A 81 -12.69 48.67 39.39
CA MET A 81 -12.62 49.88 40.20
C MET A 81 -11.72 49.68 41.43
N GLN A 82 -11.83 48.54 42.11
CA GLN A 82 -10.99 48.21 43.26
C GLN A 82 -9.50 48.18 42.91
N LEU A 83 -9.15 47.61 41.76
CA LEU A 83 -7.77 47.59 41.27
C LEU A 83 -7.28 49.00 40.92
N VAL A 84 -8.12 49.83 40.30
CA VAL A 84 -7.80 51.23 40.00
C VAL A 84 -7.57 52.02 41.29
N ASP A 85 -8.42 51.85 42.30
CA ASP A 85 -8.27 52.54 43.59
C ASP A 85 -6.98 52.13 44.30
N TRP A 86 -6.62 50.83 44.28
CA TRP A 86 -5.34 50.38 44.84
C TRP A 86 -4.13 50.95 44.12
N HIS A 87 -4.19 51.07 42.79
CA HIS A 87 -3.13 51.69 42.01
C HIS A 87 -3.01 53.20 42.28
N GLN A 88 -4.13 53.93 42.31
CA GLN A 88 -4.13 55.37 42.60
C GLN A 88 -3.62 55.70 43.99
N LEU A 89 -3.92 54.85 44.98
CA LEU A 89 -3.49 55.01 46.36
C LEU A 89 -2.10 54.40 46.63
N GLN A 90 -1.45 53.79 45.64
CA GLN A 90 -0.19 53.04 45.78
C GLN A 90 -0.27 51.94 46.86
N ALA A 91 -1.47 51.42 47.09
CA ALA A 91 -1.71 50.34 48.04
C ALA A 91 -1.31 48.97 47.46
N ASP A 92 -1.16 48.88 46.14
CA ASP A 92 -0.75 47.69 45.41
C ASP A 92 0.65 47.20 45.80
N CYS A 93 1.57 48.07 46.21
CA CYS A 93 2.90 47.71 46.72
C CYS A 93 2.88 46.82 47.98
N PHE A 94 1.78 46.83 48.74
CA PHE A 94 1.65 46.09 50.01
C PHE A 94 0.82 44.81 49.88
N ILE A 95 0.27 44.54 48.70
CA ILE A 95 -0.57 43.37 48.43
C ILE A 95 0.30 42.30 47.76
N GLN A 96 0.11 41.04 48.17
CA GLN A 96 0.77 39.89 47.54
C GLN A 96 0.48 39.82 46.03
N ASP A 97 1.51 39.56 45.23
CA ASP A 97 1.42 39.52 43.77
C ASP A 97 0.42 38.46 43.28
N GLU A 98 0.36 37.30 43.93
CA GLU A 98 -0.58 36.22 43.59
C GLU A 98 -2.02 36.64 43.87
N ARG A 99 -2.24 37.43 44.92
CA ARG A 99 -3.55 37.98 45.23
C ARG A 99 -3.95 38.99 44.17
N LEU A 100 -3.08 39.92 43.80
CA LEU A 100 -3.34 40.86 42.70
C LEU A 100 -3.60 40.13 41.39
N ARG A 101 -2.90 39.03 41.13
CA ARG A 101 -3.10 38.16 39.96
C ARG A 101 -4.49 37.54 39.94
N ILE A 102 -5.00 37.07 41.08
CA ILE A 102 -6.39 36.60 41.19
C ILE A 102 -7.34 37.76 40.91
N PHE A 103 -7.19 38.92 41.55
CA PHE A 103 -8.10 40.06 41.32
C PHE A 103 -8.10 40.51 39.85
N ALA A 104 -6.95 40.56 39.19
CA ALA A 104 -6.82 40.86 37.76
C ALA A 104 -7.55 39.84 36.88
N LEU A 105 -7.40 38.54 37.18
CA LEU A 105 -8.14 37.46 36.51
C LEU A 105 -9.66 37.63 36.66
N LEU A 106 -10.13 37.90 37.88
CA LEU A 106 -11.56 38.08 38.18
C LEU A 106 -12.14 39.34 37.51
N ALA A 107 -11.34 40.40 37.40
CA ALA A 107 -11.69 41.62 36.67
C ALA A 107 -11.70 41.43 35.14
N GLY A 108 -11.13 40.33 34.63
CA GLY A 108 -11.01 40.07 33.20
C GLY A 108 -9.95 40.95 32.53
N LYS A 109 -8.86 41.26 33.24
CA LYS A 109 -7.70 41.99 32.70
C LYS A 109 -6.50 41.04 32.63
N PRO A 110 -5.87 40.83 31.45
CA PRO A 110 -4.82 39.83 31.30
C PRO A 110 -3.49 40.29 31.89
N VAL A 111 -3.21 41.60 31.76
CA VAL A 111 -2.02 42.28 32.31
C VAL A 111 -2.51 43.46 33.15
N TRP A 112 -1.95 43.60 34.34
CA TRP A 112 -2.19 44.76 35.22
C TRP A 112 -0.88 45.46 35.55
N GLN A 113 -0.83 46.77 35.31
CA GLN A 113 0.34 47.59 35.64
C GLN A 113 0.25 48.05 37.10
N LEU A 114 1.32 47.81 37.87
CA LEU A 114 1.47 48.29 39.23
C LEU A 114 2.15 49.66 39.27
N SER A 115 2.01 50.34 40.41
CA SER A 115 2.60 51.64 40.71
C SER A 115 4.14 51.65 40.61
N GLU A 116 4.80 50.50 40.83
CA GLU A 116 6.27 50.35 40.78
C GLU A 116 6.83 50.08 39.37
N GLN A 117 6.07 50.30 38.29
CA GLN A 117 6.42 49.87 36.92
C GLN A 117 6.57 48.34 36.75
N LYS A 118 6.18 47.56 37.77
CA LYS A 118 6.02 46.11 37.66
C LYS A 118 4.70 45.78 36.98
N GLN A 119 4.66 44.67 36.25
CA GLN A 119 3.43 44.18 35.63
C GLN A 119 3.09 42.80 36.20
N VAL A 120 1.85 42.64 36.67
CA VAL A 120 1.31 41.32 37.00
C VAL A 120 0.64 40.77 35.75
N ASN A 121 1.26 39.74 35.20
CA ASN A 121 0.75 39.00 34.06
C ASN A 121 0.05 37.72 34.54
N VAL A 122 -1.25 37.63 34.24
CA VAL A 122 -2.08 36.48 34.61
C VAL A 122 -1.69 35.21 33.86
N CYS A 123 -1.20 35.34 32.63
CA CYS A 123 -0.81 34.21 31.77
C CYS A 123 0.66 33.80 31.93
N SER A 124 1.41 34.45 32.83
CA SER A 124 2.79 34.07 33.11
C SER A 124 2.87 32.65 33.67
N GLN A 125 3.85 31.85 33.21
CA GLN A 125 4.07 30.46 33.66
C GLN A 125 2.90 29.50 33.37
N LEU A 126 1.91 29.90 32.57
CA LEU A 126 0.82 29.01 32.16
C LEU A 126 1.12 28.40 30.79
N ASP A 127 0.76 27.12 30.63
CA ASP A 127 0.76 26.48 29.32
C ASP A 127 -0.15 27.24 28.34
N TRP A 128 0.16 27.15 27.06
CA TRP A 128 -0.63 27.83 26.01
C TRP A 128 -2.11 27.45 26.08
N LYS A 129 -2.42 26.17 26.40
CA LYS A 129 -3.78 25.64 26.60
C LYS A 129 -4.51 26.31 27.77
N ARG A 130 -3.81 26.50 28.89
CA ARG A 130 -4.35 27.15 30.10
C ARG A 130 -4.51 28.66 29.90
N SER A 131 -3.54 29.28 29.23
CA SER A 131 -3.63 30.67 28.79
C SER A 131 -4.86 30.89 27.90
N LEU A 132 -5.07 30.05 26.88
CA LEU A 132 -6.28 30.09 26.05
C LEU A 132 -7.56 29.85 26.86
N ALA A 133 -7.54 28.96 27.86
CA ALA A 133 -8.67 28.71 28.73
C ALA A 133 -9.04 29.95 29.57
N VAL A 134 -8.05 30.70 30.05
CA VAL A 134 -8.25 31.97 30.75
C VAL A 134 -8.92 33.00 29.83
N HIS A 135 -8.49 33.09 28.56
CA HIS A 135 -9.12 33.92 27.53
C HIS A 135 -10.60 33.55 27.32
N LEU A 136 -10.89 32.26 27.26
CA LEU A 136 -12.24 31.76 27.07
C LEU A 136 -13.14 32.02 28.28
N TRP A 137 -12.68 31.78 29.51
CA TRP A 137 -13.53 31.77 30.71
C TRP A 137 -13.67 33.13 31.39
N TYR A 138 -12.59 33.92 31.46
CA TYR A 138 -12.54 35.12 32.31
C TYR A 138 -12.46 36.41 31.49
N LEU A 139 -11.65 36.45 30.43
CA LEU A 139 -11.47 37.67 29.63
C LEU A 139 -12.67 37.97 28.74
N LEU A 140 -13.30 36.93 28.18
CA LEU A 140 -14.45 37.08 27.30
C LEU A 140 -15.80 36.87 28.01
N PRO A 141 -16.87 37.52 27.52
CA PRO A 141 -18.24 37.22 27.94
C PRO A 141 -18.59 35.73 27.71
N PRO A 142 -19.51 35.15 28.50
CA PRO A 142 -19.94 33.77 28.35
C PRO A 142 -20.63 33.48 27.01
N THR A 143 -21.07 34.53 26.30
CA THR A 143 -21.69 34.47 24.97
C THR A 143 -20.69 34.52 23.81
N ALA A 144 -19.41 34.80 24.06
CA ALA A 144 -18.40 34.93 23.01
C ALA A 144 -18.12 33.60 22.30
N SER A 145 -17.82 33.67 21.00
CA SER A 145 -17.43 32.51 20.19
C SER A 145 -16.03 32.01 20.54
N ILE A 146 -15.73 30.76 20.17
CA ILE A 146 -14.39 30.17 20.29
C ILE A 146 -13.40 30.93 19.39
N SER A 147 -13.84 31.34 18.19
CA SER A 147 -13.01 32.12 17.25
C SER A 147 -12.54 33.45 17.83
N ARG A 148 -13.39 34.16 18.59
CA ARG A 148 -12.98 35.41 19.25
C ARG A 148 -11.99 35.17 20.39
N ALA A 149 -12.12 34.05 21.11
CA ALA A 149 -11.15 33.68 22.14
C ALA A 149 -9.77 33.38 21.54
N LEU A 150 -9.76 32.69 20.39
CA LEU A 150 -8.53 32.40 19.65
C LEU A 150 -7.90 33.67 19.08
N SER A 151 -8.67 34.58 18.49
CA SER A 151 -8.12 35.83 17.95
C SER A 151 -7.48 36.68 19.06
N MET A 152 -8.13 36.79 20.23
CA MET A 152 -7.57 37.52 21.36
C MET A 152 -6.31 36.86 21.92
N TYR A 153 -6.27 35.52 21.91
CA TYR A 153 -5.09 34.77 22.30
C TYR A 153 -3.93 34.95 21.29
N GLU A 154 -4.23 35.02 20.00
CA GLU A 154 -3.25 35.29 18.96
C GLU A 154 -2.64 36.68 19.08
N GLU A 155 -3.47 37.69 19.33
CA GLU A 155 -3.04 39.05 19.66
C GLU A 155 -2.13 39.08 20.92
N ALA A 156 -2.28 38.11 21.84
CA ALA A 156 -1.55 38.06 23.11
C ALA A 156 -0.09 37.60 23.01
N PHE A 157 0.24 36.76 22.03
CA PHE A 157 1.60 36.26 21.82
C PHE A 157 2.28 36.84 20.57
N GLN A 158 1.54 37.49 19.67
CA GLN A 158 2.12 38.23 18.56
C GLN A 158 2.67 39.57 19.04
N ASN A 159 3.87 39.96 18.59
CA ASN A 159 4.43 41.29 18.80
C ASN A 159 3.58 42.34 18.08
N THR A 160 2.54 42.82 18.74
CA THR A 160 1.73 43.95 18.24
C THR A 160 2.30 45.24 18.80
N SER A 161 2.25 46.32 18.03
CA SER A 161 2.77 47.65 18.40
C SER A 161 2.15 48.28 19.66
N GLU A 162 1.14 47.65 20.27
CA GLU A 162 0.36 48.19 21.40
C GLU A 162 0.60 47.49 22.76
N GLY A 163 1.46 46.47 22.84
CA GLY A 163 1.79 45.86 24.13
C GLY A 163 2.84 44.74 24.07
N ASP A 164 3.51 44.50 25.21
CA ASP A 164 4.45 43.39 25.38
C ASP A 164 3.75 42.03 25.32
N GLN A 165 4.44 41.00 24.80
CA GLN A 165 3.94 39.62 24.79
C GLN A 165 3.65 39.16 26.22
N TYR A 166 2.41 38.70 26.46
CA TYR A 166 2.01 38.24 27.79
C TYR A 166 1.57 36.78 27.83
N ALA A 167 1.39 36.12 26.69
CA ALA A 167 1.07 34.70 26.62
C ALA A 167 2.17 33.90 25.92
N CYS A 168 2.33 32.63 26.30
CA CYS A 168 3.26 31.72 25.63
C CYS A 168 2.76 31.40 24.20
N PRO A 169 3.66 31.26 23.20
CA PRO A 169 3.26 30.78 21.89
C PRO A 169 2.75 29.32 21.98
N PRO A 170 1.80 28.91 21.12
CA PRO A 170 1.24 27.56 21.13
C PRO A 170 2.24 26.57 20.52
N LEU A 171 3.20 26.11 21.32
CA LEU A 171 4.21 25.14 20.92
C LEU A 171 3.68 23.70 21.05
N PRO A 172 4.14 22.75 20.21
CA PRO A 172 3.84 21.33 20.38
C PRO A 172 4.21 20.81 21.77
N SER A 173 3.50 19.79 22.25
CA SER A 173 3.67 19.24 23.61
C SER A 173 5.07 18.73 23.95
N TYR A 174 5.87 18.34 22.96
CA TYR A 174 7.26 17.91 23.18
C TYR A 174 8.24 19.08 23.33
N LEU A 175 7.82 20.31 22.97
CA LEU A 175 8.55 21.56 23.19
C LEU A 175 7.98 22.37 24.37
N GLU A 176 6.78 22.01 24.86
CA GLU A 176 6.22 22.57 26.09
C GLU A 176 7.20 22.30 27.26
N GLY A 177 7.80 23.35 27.82
CA GLY A 177 8.69 23.26 29.00
C GLY A 177 10.19 23.10 28.71
N SER A 178 10.62 22.97 27.45
CA SER A 178 12.06 22.84 27.14
C SER A 178 12.87 24.14 27.32
N GLY A 179 12.21 25.26 27.59
CA GLY A 179 12.86 26.57 27.62
C GLY A 179 13.44 26.99 26.27
N CYS A 180 13.14 26.24 25.18
CA CYS A 180 13.44 26.67 23.82
C CYS A 180 12.62 27.92 23.54
N VAL A 181 13.24 29.07 23.82
CA VAL A 181 13.05 30.24 22.98
C VAL A 181 13.34 29.70 21.59
N VAL A 182 12.32 29.62 20.74
CA VAL A 182 12.57 29.50 19.31
C VAL A 182 13.34 30.77 19.01
N GLU A 183 14.68 30.72 19.09
CA GLU A 183 15.51 31.65 18.37
C GLU A 183 14.88 31.69 16.99
N GLU A 184 14.47 32.87 16.56
CA GLU A 184 13.90 33.07 15.24
C GLU A 184 14.92 32.52 14.24
N GLU A 185 14.83 31.23 13.94
CA GLU A 185 15.64 30.59 12.94
C GLU A 185 15.38 31.43 11.71
N GLN A 186 16.45 32.04 11.19
CA GLN A 186 16.46 33.14 10.23
C GLN A 186 15.76 32.80 8.89
N ASP A 187 15.12 31.63 8.79
CA ASP A 187 14.51 31.05 7.60
C ASP A 187 13.01 30.66 7.71
N SER A 188 12.31 30.85 8.83
CA SER A 188 10.88 30.46 8.89
C SER A 188 9.93 31.66 8.86
N ARG A 189 9.34 31.91 7.68
CA ARG A 189 8.21 32.86 7.50
C ARG A 189 7.01 32.58 8.44
N ARG A 190 6.97 31.46 9.16
CA ARG A 190 5.88 31.04 10.07
C ARG A 190 6.42 30.16 11.21
N PRO A 191 6.12 30.47 12.48
CA PRO A 191 6.60 29.71 13.63
C PRO A 191 5.94 28.33 13.75
N LEU A 192 6.66 27.35 14.28
CA LEU A 192 6.14 26.01 14.58
C LEU A 192 5.05 26.10 15.66
N GLN A 193 3.89 25.48 15.41
CA GLN A 193 2.76 25.50 16.33
C GLN A 193 2.18 24.11 16.55
N ASP A 194 1.48 23.92 17.67
CA ASP A 194 0.76 22.68 18.01
C ASP A 194 -0.38 22.42 17.01
N VAL A 195 -0.58 21.16 16.63
CA VAL A 195 -1.70 20.67 15.81
C VAL A 195 -3.04 21.05 16.41
N CYS A 196 -3.18 20.96 17.74
CA CYS A 196 -4.41 21.35 18.41
C CYS A 196 -4.75 22.82 18.14
N PHE A 197 -3.74 23.68 18.11
CA PHE A 197 -3.91 25.09 17.78
C PHE A 197 -4.25 25.30 16.31
N HIS A 198 -3.59 24.60 15.40
CA HIS A 198 -3.93 24.64 13.97
C HIS A 198 -5.35 24.14 13.68
N LEU A 199 -5.85 23.11 14.38
CA LEU A 199 -7.25 22.65 14.27
C LEU A 199 -8.24 23.71 14.77
N LEU A 200 -7.88 24.43 15.83
CA LEU A 200 -8.69 25.54 16.34
C LEU A 200 -8.72 26.72 15.36
N LYS A 201 -7.60 26.99 14.68
CA LYS A 201 -7.54 27.94 13.57
C LYS A 201 -8.40 27.50 12.39
N LEU A 202 -8.32 26.24 11.98
CA LEU A 202 -9.15 25.68 10.91
C LEU A 202 -10.66 25.75 11.23
N TYR A 203 -11.03 25.62 12.51
CA TYR A 203 -12.40 25.81 12.96
C TYR A 203 -12.86 27.27 12.84
N SER A 204 -11.97 28.22 13.09
CA SER A 204 -12.26 29.65 13.02
C SER A 204 -12.28 30.14 11.58
N ASP A 205 -11.26 29.76 10.81
CA ASP A 205 -11.05 30.09 9.41
C ASP A 205 -10.98 28.81 8.58
N ARG A 206 -12.03 28.57 7.78
CA ARG A 206 -12.13 27.36 6.95
C ARG A 206 -11.08 27.28 5.82
N HIS A 207 -10.41 28.38 5.52
CA HIS A 207 -9.41 28.50 4.46
C HIS A 207 -7.98 28.52 5.02
N TYR A 208 -7.79 28.10 6.27
CA TYR A 208 -6.48 28.05 6.90
C TYR A 208 -5.55 27.05 6.19
N ASP A 209 -4.28 27.39 6.02
CA ASP A 209 -3.32 26.55 5.28
C ASP A 209 -3.12 25.17 5.95
N LEU A 210 -3.60 24.09 5.32
CA LEU A 210 -3.47 22.71 5.82
C LEU A 210 -2.03 22.19 5.83
N ASN A 211 -1.16 22.74 4.99
CA ASN A 211 0.23 22.27 4.89
C ASN A 211 0.95 22.34 6.24
N GLN A 212 0.73 23.40 7.02
CA GLN A 212 1.32 23.54 8.35
C GLN A 212 0.69 22.60 9.38
N LEU A 213 -0.62 22.39 9.28
CA LEU A 213 -1.37 21.51 10.18
C LEU A 213 -0.92 20.05 10.03
N LEU A 214 -0.56 19.63 8.82
CA LEU A 214 -0.20 18.26 8.50
C LEU A 214 1.31 17.99 8.53
N GLU A 215 2.13 19.00 8.81
CA GLU A 215 3.57 18.83 8.95
C GLU A 215 3.87 17.95 10.19
N PRO A 216 4.65 16.87 10.08
CA PRO A 216 4.96 15.97 11.21
C PRO A 216 5.50 16.69 12.44
N ARG A 217 6.30 17.74 12.22
CA ARG A 217 6.88 18.60 13.27
C ARG A 217 5.84 19.24 14.18
N SER A 218 4.60 19.43 13.71
CA SER A 218 3.54 20.00 14.53
C SER A 218 2.98 19.00 15.55
N ILE A 219 3.19 17.70 15.34
CA ILE A 219 2.65 16.58 16.13
C ILE A 219 3.74 15.93 16.98
N THR A 220 4.87 15.59 16.34
CA THR A 220 5.94 14.77 16.91
C THR A 220 7.29 15.46 16.81
N ALA A 221 8.20 15.12 17.73
CA ALA A 221 9.60 15.54 17.65
C ALA A 221 10.30 14.95 16.41
N ASP A 222 9.85 13.76 15.98
CA ASP A 222 10.39 13.05 14.83
C ASP A 222 9.79 13.60 13.53
N PRO A 223 10.60 14.19 12.63
CA PRO A 223 10.11 14.78 11.39
C PRO A 223 9.69 13.74 10.34
N LEU A 224 9.97 12.45 10.58
CA LEU A 224 9.65 11.34 9.68
C LEU A 224 8.38 10.59 10.07
N ASP A 225 7.72 10.95 11.18
CA ASP A 225 6.50 10.27 11.61
C ASP A 225 5.26 10.87 10.94
N TYR A 226 4.86 10.30 9.80
CA TYR A 226 3.70 10.78 9.03
C TYR A 226 2.39 10.10 9.42
N ARG A 227 2.40 9.18 10.41
CA ARG A 227 1.22 8.42 10.83
C ARG A 227 0.03 9.32 11.16
N LEU A 228 0.21 10.20 12.13
CA LEU A 228 -0.87 11.06 12.62
C LEU A 228 -1.26 12.12 11.58
N SER A 229 -0.31 12.66 10.83
CA SER A 229 -0.58 13.56 9.71
C SER A 229 -1.51 12.93 8.69
N TRP A 230 -1.25 11.68 8.29
CA TRP A 230 -2.07 11.00 7.30
C TRP A 230 -3.49 10.69 7.80
N HIS A 231 -3.62 10.14 9.01
CA HIS A 231 -4.95 9.87 9.58
C HIS A 231 -5.74 11.16 9.80
N LEU A 232 -5.08 12.25 10.20
CA LEU A 232 -5.72 13.54 10.35
C LEU A 232 -6.22 14.07 9.01
N TRP A 233 -5.42 13.95 7.96
CA TRP A 233 -5.82 14.33 6.60
C TRP A 233 -7.07 13.59 6.13
N GLU A 234 -7.12 12.25 6.25
CA GLU A 234 -8.30 11.48 5.83
C GLU A 234 -9.56 11.86 6.61
N MET A 235 -9.43 12.16 7.91
CA MET A 235 -10.53 12.67 8.72
C MET A 235 -10.99 14.06 8.26
N LEU A 236 -10.07 14.96 7.92
CA LEU A 236 -10.40 16.30 7.41
C LEU A 236 -11.06 16.22 6.02
N ARG A 237 -10.59 15.31 5.17
CA ARG A 237 -11.20 15.02 3.87
C ARG A 237 -12.63 14.51 4.03
N ALA A 238 -12.88 13.61 4.97
CA ALA A 238 -14.24 13.14 5.30
C ALA A 238 -15.16 14.25 5.83
N LEU A 239 -14.58 15.31 6.43
CA LEU A 239 -15.29 16.52 6.86
C LEU A 239 -15.45 17.57 5.74
N ASN A 240 -15.09 17.23 4.50
CA ASN A 240 -15.13 18.07 3.29
C ASN A 240 -14.13 19.23 3.25
N TYR A 241 -12.95 19.09 3.86
CA TYR A 241 -11.84 20.01 3.62
C TYR A 241 -11.01 19.53 2.42
N THR A 242 -10.99 20.31 1.33
CA THR A 242 -10.39 19.91 0.03
C THR A 242 -9.32 20.88 -0.48
N HIS A 243 -8.77 21.71 0.41
CA HIS A 243 -7.85 22.79 0.03
C HIS A 243 -6.38 22.41 0.17
N LEU A 244 -6.10 21.11 0.34
CA LEU A 244 -4.75 20.58 0.25
C LEU A 244 -4.37 20.41 -1.22
N SER A 245 -3.11 20.68 -1.56
CA SER A 245 -2.64 20.46 -2.93
C SER A 245 -2.40 18.98 -3.19
N GLU A 246 -2.66 18.51 -4.42
CA GLU A 246 -2.38 17.12 -4.83
C GLU A 246 -0.91 16.72 -4.58
N GLN A 247 0.02 17.69 -4.67
CA GLN A 247 1.44 17.45 -4.40
C GLN A 247 1.69 17.14 -2.92
N CYS A 248 1.10 17.93 -2.02
CA CYS A 248 1.23 17.70 -0.58
C CYS A 248 0.55 16.40 -0.16
N GLU A 249 -0.62 16.08 -0.73
CA GLU A 249 -1.29 14.79 -0.53
C GLU A 249 -0.40 13.63 -0.96
N GLY A 250 0.17 13.72 -2.17
CA GLY A 250 1.07 12.70 -2.69
C GLY A 250 2.31 12.51 -1.82
N VAL A 251 2.91 13.59 -1.31
CA VAL A 251 4.05 13.52 -0.39
C VAL A 251 3.66 12.81 0.90
N LEU A 252 2.54 13.18 1.51
CA LEU A 252 2.06 12.61 2.77
C LEU A 252 1.65 11.13 2.64
N GLN A 253 1.04 10.75 1.52
CA GLN A 253 0.72 9.35 1.21
C GLN A 253 1.99 8.53 0.93
N ALA A 254 2.92 9.06 0.13
CA ALA A 254 4.16 8.38 -0.20
C ALA A 254 5.10 8.24 1.02
N SER A 255 5.20 9.27 1.86
CA SER A 255 6.03 9.24 3.06
C SER A 255 5.49 8.26 4.09
N TYR A 256 4.17 8.24 4.32
CA TYR A 256 3.56 7.28 5.23
C TYR A 256 3.62 5.85 4.69
N ALA A 257 3.40 5.64 3.38
CA ALA A 257 3.58 4.34 2.75
C ALA A 257 5.05 3.86 2.87
N GLY A 258 6.02 4.75 2.68
CA GLY A 258 7.44 4.44 2.87
C GLY A 258 7.79 4.08 4.32
N GLN A 259 7.19 4.75 5.31
CA GLN A 259 7.35 4.42 6.72
C GLN A 259 6.82 2.99 7.00
N LEU A 260 5.64 2.65 6.49
CA LEU A 260 5.08 1.29 6.63
C LEU A 260 5.91 0.23 5.90
N GLU A 261 6.47 0.57 4.74
CA GLU A 261 7.38 -0.28 4.00
C GLU A 261 8.65 -0.58 4.80
N SER A 262 9.24 0.43 5.46
CA SER A 262 10.45 0.24 6.29
C SER A 262 10.22 -0.66 7.51
N GLU A 263 9.01 -0.67 8.07
CA GLU A 263 8.61 -1.55 9.17
C GLU A 263 8.22 -2.97 8.69
N GLY A 264 8.23 -3.24 7.38
CA GLY A 264 7.85 -4.52 6.79
C GLY A 264 6.34 -4.75 6.64
N LEU A 265 5.52 -3.73 6.94
CA LEU A 265 4.05 -3.74 6.85
C LEU A 265 3.58 -3.27 5.46
N TRP A 266 4.11 -3.89 4.41
CA TRP A 266 3.90 -3.47 3.03
C TRP A 266 2.44 -3.62 2.57
N GLU A 267 1.65 -4.54 3.15
CA GLU A 267 0.21 -4.67 2.88
C GLU A 267 -0.59 -3.41 3.28
N TRP A 268 -0.15 -2.74 4.35
CA TRP A 268 -0.75 -1.48 4.81
C TRP A 268 -0.21 -0.29 4.02
N ALA A 269 1.03 -0.36 3.53
CA ALA A 269 1.53 0.62 2.58
C ALA A 269 0.70 0.65 1.29
N ILE A 270 0.29 -0.52 0.77
CA ILE A 270 -0.67 -0.60 -0.36
C ILE A 270 -1.99 0.08 -0.01
N PHE A 271 -2.53 -0.18 1.20
CA PHE A 271 -3.75 0.48 1.65
C PHE A 271 -3.62 2.01 1.60
N VAL A 272 -2.52 2.58 2.10
CA VAL A 272 -2.26 4.03 2.03
C VAL A 272 -2.19 4.52 0.58
N LEU A 273 -1.46 3.81 -0.30
CA LEU A 273 -1.31 4.17 -1.72
C LEU A 273 -2.64 4.11 -2.50
N LEU A 274 -3.60 3.28 -2.08
CA LEU A 274 -4.93 3.24 -2.72
C LEU A 274 -5.72 4.54 -2.57
N HIS A 275 -5.37 5.39 -1.59
CA HIS A 275 -6.00 6.68 -1.35
C HIS A 275 -5.50 7.79 -2.29
N ILE A 276 -4.50 7.50 -3.15
CA ILE A 276 -4.05 8.40 -4.21
C ILE A 276 -5.21 8.65 -5.19
N GLU A 277 -5.55 9.92 -5.43
CA GLU A 277 -6.65 10.30 -6.32
C GLU A 277 -6.33 9.98 -7.79
N ASN A 278 -5.09 10.20 -8.19
CA ASN A 278 -4.59 9.99 -9.54
C ASN A 278 -4.48 8.48 -9.86
N SER A 279 -5.43 7.96 -10.65
CA SER A 279 -5.52 6.51 -10.94
C SER A 279 -4.25 5.92 -11.56
N SER A 280 -3.58 6.64 -12.45
CA SER A 280 -2.35 6.18 -13.11
C SER A 280 -1.15 6.11 -12.15
N MET A 281 -1.05 7.07 -11.22
CA MET A 281 0.00 7.06 -10.19
C MET A 281 -0.28 5.98 -9.14
N ARG A 282 -1.53 5.83 -8.72
CA ARG A 282 -1.98 4.76 -7.84
C ARG A 282 -1.63 3.39 -8.38
N GLU A 283 -1.97 3.12 -9.64
CA GLU A 283 -1.65 1.85 -10.29
C GLU A 283 -0.15 1.58 -10.32
N LYS A 284 0.67 2.57 -10.72
CA LYS A 284 2.13 2.43 -10.75
C LYS A 284 2.72 2.16 -9.37
N ALA A 285 2.31 2.93 -8.36
CA ALA A 285 2.82 2.81 -7.01
C ALA A 285 2.49 1.44 -6.39
N VAL A 286 1.25 0.96 -6.58
CA VAL A 286 0.83 -0.36 -6.09
C VAL A 286 1.58 -1.49 -6.81
N ARG A 287 1.70 -1.43 -8.14
CA ARG A 287 2.47 -2.43 -8.91
C ARG A 287 3.94 -2.45 -8.51
N GLU A 288 4.55 -1.28 -8.32
CA GLU A 288 5.95 -1.18 -7.91
C GLU A 288 6.17 -1.79 -6.51
N LEU A 289 5.28 -1.51 -5.55
CA LEU A 289 5.39 -2.07 -4.21
C LEU A 289 5.15 -3.61 -4.21
N LEU A 290 4.19 -4.09 -5.01
CA LEU A 290 3.99 -5.54 -5.21
C LEU A 290 5.24 -6.20 -5.82
N THR A 291 5.82 -5.66 -6.90
CA THR A 291 7.02 -6.26 -7.53
C THR A 291 8.22 -6.35 -6.57
N ARG A 292 8.38 -5.37 -5.67
CA ARG A 292 9.45 -5.35 -4.66
C ARG A 292 9.27 -6.38 -3.55
N HIS A 293 8.04 -6.56 -3.06
CA HIS A 293 7.76 -7.35 -1.84
C HIS A 293 7.13 -8.72 -2.10
N CYS A 294 6.62 -9.01 -3.30
CA CYS A 294 6.11 -10.32 -3.64
C CYS A 294 7.24 -11.37 -3.61
N GLN A 295 7.06 -12.38 -2.76
CA GLN A 295 7.92 -13.54 -2.65
C GLN A 295 7.33 -14.72 -3.44
N LEU A 296 8.18 -15.60 -3.97
CA LEU A 296 7.72 -16.82 -4.64
C LEU A 296 7.33 -17.94 -3.67
N LEU A 297 7.89 -17.93 -2.46
CA LEU A 297 7.59 -18.92 -1.44
C LEU A 297 6.21 -18.65 -0.84
N GLU A 298 5.31 -19.61 -0.98
CA GLU A 298 3.98 -19.58 -0.39
C GLU A 298 4.10 -19.94 1.10
N THR A 299 4.32 -18.94 1.94
CA THR A 299 4.18 -19.04 3.39
C THR A 299 2.71 -18.81 3.78
N PRO A 300 2.23 -19.34 4.91
CA PRO A 300 0.88 -19.04 5.38
C PRO A 300 0.67 -17.52 5.58
N GLU A 301 1.74 -16.79 5.91
CA GLU A 301 1.73 -15.33 6.02
C GLU A 301 1.58 -14.65 4.66
N SER A 302 2.29 -15.10 3.61
CA SER A 302 2.13 -14.51 2.27
C SER A 302 0.73 -14.77 1.70
N TRP A 303 0.16 -15.95 1.95
CA TRP A 303 -1.23 -16.24 1.58
C TRP A 303 -2.25 -15.37 2.35
N ALA A 304 -2.03 -15.15 3.66
CA ALA A 304 -2.86 -14.25 4.45
C ALA A 304 -2.80 -12.80 3.94
N LYS A 305 -1.60 -12.33 3.55
CA LYS A 305 -1.42 -11.00 2.95
C LYS A 305 -2.09 -10.92 1.57
N GLU A 306 -1.90 -11.91 0.71
CA GLU A 306 -2.55 -11.94 -0.62
C GLU A 306 -4.08 -11.96 -0.52
N THR A 307 -4.63 -12.82 0.34
CA THR A 307 -6.08 -12.87 0.57
C THR A 307 -6.61 -11.55 1.11
N PHE A 308 -5.88 -10.87 2.01
CA PHE A 308 -6.22 -9.53 2.46
C PHE A 308 -6.28 -8.51 1.31
N LEU A 309 -5.27 -8.52 0.42
CA LEU A 309 -5.22 -7.60 -0.73
C LEU A 309 -6.35 -7.87 -1.74
N THR A 310 -6.61 -9.13 -2.07
CA THR A 310 -7.62 -9.47 -3.08
C THR A 310 -9.04 -9.36 -2.54
N GLN A 311 -9.30 -9.80 -1.30
CA GLN A 311 -10.65 -9.85 -0.75
C GLN A 311 -11.08 -8.57 -0.04
N LYS A 312 -10.17 -7.87 0.67
CA LYS A 312 -10.53 -6.65 1.42
C LYS A 312 -10.20 -5.37 0.66
N LEU A 313 -9.00 -5.30 0.06
CA LEU A 313 -8.58 -4.11 -0.70
C LEU A 313 -9.02 -4.12 -2.17
N CYS A 314 -9.56 -5.25 -2.65
CA CYS A 314 -10.00 -5.44 -4.03
C CYS A 314 -8.89 -5.17 -5.07
N VAL A 315 -7.63 -5.47 -4.73
CA VAL A 315 -6.52 -5.37 -5.68
C VAL A 315 -6.65 -6.50 -6.71
N PRO A 316 -6.53 -6.22 -8.03
CA PRO A 316 -6.60 -7.26 -9.06
C PRO A 316 -5.57 -8.36 -8.84
N ALA A 317 -6.00 -9.62 -8.89
CA ALA A 317 -5.11 -10.77 -8.77
C ALA A 317 -4.04 -10.82 -9.89
N GLU A 318 -4.37 -10.26 -11.06
CA GLU A 318 -3.45 -10.12 -12.19
C GLU A 318 -2.16 -9.39 -11.81
N TRP A 319 -2.24 -8.33 -11.00
CA TRP A 319 -1.06 -7.54 -10.59
C TRP A 319 -0.16 -8.31 -9.64
N ILE A 320 -0.74 -9.13 -8.77
CA ILE A 320 0.01 -10.01 -7.86
C ILE A 320 0.72 -11.09 -8.67
N HIS A 321 0.04 -11.68 -9.65
CA HIS A 321 0.64 -12.67 -10.54
C HIS A 321 1.74 -12.07 -11.44
N GLU A 322 1.56 -10.84 -11.93
CA GLU A 322 2.58 -10.10 -12.68
C GLU A 322 3.84 -9.90 -11.82
N ALA A 323 3.68 -9.47 -10.56
CA ALA A 323 4.80 -9.31 -9.63
C ALA A 323 5.52 -10.65 -9.34
N LYS A 324 4.77 -11.74 -9.13
CA LYS A 324 5.35 -13.09 -8.96
C LYS A 324 6.10 -13.56 -10.20
N ALA A 325 5.60 -13.26 -11.40
CA ALA A 325 6.30 -13.60 -12.65
C ALA A 325 7.66 -12.91 -12.74
N VAL A 326 7.72 -11.60 -12.44
CA VAL A 326 8.98 -10.84 -12.42
C VAL A 326 9.97 -11.41 -11.41
N ARG A 327 9.51 -11.81 -10.22
CA ARG A 327 10.38 -12.45 -9.23
C ARG A 327 10.91 -13.81 -9.71
N ALA A 328 10.06 -14.63 -10.32
CA ALA A 328 10.44 -15.93 -10.87
C ALA A 328 11.50 -15.81 -11.97
N HIS A 329 11.41 -14.75 -12.78
CA HIS A 329 12.44 -14.41 -13.77
C HIS A 329 13.80 -14.16 -13.11
N VAL A 330 13.84 -13.34 -12.04
CA VAL A 330 15.07 -13.01 -11.30
C VAL A 330 15.67 -14.24 -10.62
N GLU A 331 14.84 -15.12 -10.07
CA GLU A 331 15.28 -16.38 -9.45
C GLU A 331 15.62 -17.47 -10.48
N SER A 332 15.51 -17.18 -11.78
CA SER A 332 15.73 -18.11 -12.91
C SER A 332 14.81 -19.34 -12.93
N ASN A 333 13.68 -19.27 -12.21
CA ASN A 333 12.66 -20.32 -12.13
C ASN A 333 11.64 -20.18 -13.26
N ARG A 334 12.06 -20.56 -14.47
CA ARG A 334 11.30 -20.41 -15.73
C ARG A 334 9.92 -21.09 -15.72
N HIS A 335 9.78 -22.19 -14.99
CA HIS A 335 8.51 -22.91 -14.84
C HIS A 335 7.45 -22.07 -14.12
N LEU A 336 7.83 -21.49 -12.98
CA LEU A 336 6.95 -20.63 -12.19
C LEU A 336 6.69 -19.31 -12.91
N GLU A 337 7.69 -18.77 -13.61
CA GLU A 337 7.54 -17.59 -14.46
C GLU A 337 6.45 -17.80 -15.52
N ALA A 338 6.47 -18.93 -16.23
CA ALA A 338 5.44 -19.27 -17.22
C ALA A 338 4.03 -19.34 -16.60
N LEU A 339 3.91 -19.99 -15.44
CA LEU A 339 2.64 -20.13 -14.70
C LEU A 339 2.08 -18.79 -14.23
N TYR A 340 2.93 -17.93 -13.68
CA TYR A 340 2.49 -16.63 -13.20
C TYR A 340 2.19 -15.65 -14.33
N LEU A 341 2.94 -15.68 -15.44
CA LEU A 341 2.62 -14.91 -16.65
C LEU A 341 1.29 -15.36 -17.28
N PHE A 342 1.02 -16.66 -17.25
CA PHE A 342 -0.27 -17.21 -17.65
C PHE A 342 -1.40 -16.66 -16.76
N LYS A 343 -1.26 -16.76 -15.43
CA LYS A 343 -2.27 -16.23 -14.49
C LYS A 343 -2.42 -14.70 -14.54
N ALA A 344 -1.40 -13.96 -14.95
CA ALA A 344 -1.42 -12.51 -15.13
C ALA A 344 -2.05 -12.05 -16.46
N GLY A 345 -2.39 -12.98 -17.37
CA GLY A 345 -2.99 -12.65 -18.67
C GLY A 345 -1.99 -12.22 -19.76
N HIS A 346 -0.68 -12.36 -19.52
CA HIS A 346 0.37 -12.02 -20.50
C HIS A 346 0.69 -13.19 -21.44
N TRP A 347 -0.29 -13.59 -22.25
CA TRP A 347 -0.23 -14.78 -23.10
C TRP A 347 0.94 -14.78 -24.10
N ASN A 348 1.21 -13.63 -24.74
CA ASN A 348 2.32 -13.49 -25.70
C ASN A 348 3.69 -13.72 -25.08
N HIS A 349 3.89 -13.23 -23.86
CA HIS A 349 5.16 -13.37 -23.18
C HIS A 349 5.34 -14.80 -22.64
N CYS A 350 4.27 -15.37 -22.06
CA CYS A 350 4.21 -16.77 -21.66
C CYS A 350 4.53 -17.70 -22.84
N HIS A 351 3.87 -17.52 -24.00
CA HIS A 351 4.11 -18.32 -25.20
C HIS A 351 5.57 -18.30 -25.67
N LYS A 352 6.18 -17.11 -25.75
CA LYS A 352 7.59 -16.95 -26.15
C LYS A 352 8.54 -17.66 -25.17
N LEU A 353 8.26 -17.60 -23.88
CA LEU A 353 9.06 -18.26 -22.85
C LEU A 353 8.92 -19.77 -22.92
N VAL A 354 7.68 -20.28 -23.05
CA VAL A 354 7.40 -21.71 -23.19
C VAL A 354 8.14 -22.28 -24.39
N ILE A 355 8.07 -21.64 -25.57
CA ILE A 355 8.74 -22.16 -26.76
C ILE A 355 10.27 -22.10 -26.65
N ARG A 356 10.83 -20.99 -26.16
CA ARG A 356 12.29 -20.80 -26.15
C ARG A 356 13.03 -21.67 -25.14
N HIS A 357 12.36 -22.05 -24.05
CA HIS A 357 13.04 -22.68 -22.91
C HIS A 357 12.32 -23.89 -22.34
N LEU A 358 10.98 -23.91 -22.32
CA LEU A 358 10.22 -24.95 -21.63
C LEU A 358 9.88 -26.13 -22.52
N ALA A 359 9.58 -25.87 -23.79
CA ALA A 359 9.15 -26.89 -24.75
C ALA A 359 10.29 -27.89 -25.04
N SER A 360 11.50 -27.40 -25.33
CA SER A 360 12.65 -28.27 -25.58
C SER A 360 13.07 -29.06 -24.34
N ASP A 361 13.09 -28.43 -23.17
CA ASP A 361 13.41 -29.13 -21.91
C ASP A 361 12.33 -30.16 -21.52
N ALA A 362 11.03 -29.89 -21.78
CA ALA A 362 9.95 -30.83 -21.49
C ALA A 362 9.95 -32.04 -22.45
N ILE A 363 10.27 -31.84 -23.73
CA ILE A 363 10.34 -32.92 -24.72
C ILE A 363 11.52 -33.85 -24.43
N ILE A 364 12.69 -33.29 -24.12
CA ILE A 364 13.90 -34.07 -23.80
C ILE A 364 13.71 -34.90 -22.53
N ASN A 365 13.00 -34.34 -21.53
CA ASN A 365 12.72 -35.03 -20.26
C ASN A 365 11.45 -35.89 -20.29
N GLU A 366 10.77 -36.02 -21.44
CA GLU A 366 9.53 -36.79 -21.62
C GLU A 366 8.34 -36.36 -20.73
N ASN A 367 8.36 -35.13 -20.21
CA ASN A 367 7.31 -34.58 -19.35
C ASN A 367 6.17 -33.97 -20.19
N TYR A 368 5.47 -34.82 -20.96
CA TYR A 368 4.44 -34.39 -21.91
C TYR A 368 3.17 -33.84 -21.23
N ASP A 369 2.76 -34.41 -20.09
CA ASP A 369 1.54 -34.00 -19.36
C ASP A 369 1.61 -32.56 -18.85
N TYR A 370 2.79 -32.16 -18.36
CA TYR A 370 3.03 -30.80 -17.88
C TYR A 370 2.91 -29.80 -19.03
N LEU A 371 3.60 -30.04 -20.14
CA LEU A 371 3.54 -29.17 -21.32
C LEU A 371 2.13 -29.14 -21.94
N LYS A 372 1.42 -30.27 -21.92
CA LYS A 372 0.03 -30.38 -22.35
C LYS A 372 -0.90 -29.49 -21.55
N GLY A 373 -0.81 -29.51 -20.21
CA GLY A 373 -1.63 -28.63 -19.36
C GLY A 373 -1.46 -27.15 -19.72
N PHE A 374 -0.21 -26.67 -19.85
CA PHE A 374 0.06 -25.28 -20.25
C PHE A 374 -0.44 -24.94 -21.65
N LEU A 375 -0.26 -25.84 -22.63
CA LEU A 375 -0.65 -25.58 -24.01
C LEU A 375 -2.16 -25.72 -24.24
N GLU A 376 -2.84 -26.61 -23.52
CA GLU A 376 -4.31 -26.74 -23.54
C GLU A 376 -4.99 -25.53 -22.89
N ASP A 377 -4.42 -25.02 -21.80
CA ASP A 377 -4.88 -23.79 -21.15
C ASP A 377 -4.70 -22.53 -22.01
N LEU A 378 -3.72 -22.57 -22.93
CA LEU A 378 -3.45 -21.53 -23.95
C LEU A 378 -4.21 -21.76 -25.28
N ALA A 379 -4.80 -22.93 -25.49
CA ALA A 379 -5.50 -23.30 -26.72
C ALA A 379 -6.89 -22.68 -26.97
N PRO A 380 -7.65 -22.10 -26.01
CA PRO A 380 -8.98 -21.60 -26.35
C PRO A 380 -8.91 -20.44 -27.36
N PRO A 381 -9.87 -20.37 -28.30
CA PRO A 381 -9.80 -19.51 -29.50
C PRO A 381 -9.76 -18.01 -29.16
N GLU A 382 -10.30 -17.62 -28.01
CA GLU A 382 -10.25 -16.25 -27.48
C GLU A 382 -8.82 -15.79 -27.13
N ARG A 383 -7.94 -16.75 -26.80
CA ARG A 383 -6.55 -16.49 -26.38
C ARG A 383 -5.57 -16.74 -27.52
N SER A 384 -5.79 -17.79 -28.31
CA SER A 384 -4.91 -18.13 -29.45
C SER A 384 -4.88 -17.05 -30.53
N GLY A 385 -5.98 -16.31 -30.72
CA GLY A 385 -6.04 -15.18 -31.68
C GLY A 385 -5.22 -13.95 -31.26
N LEU A 386 -4.89 -13.82 -29.97
CA LEU A 386 -4.06 -12.74 -29.43
C LEU A 386 -2.56 -13.10 -29.38
N ILE A 387 -2.25 -14.38 -29.61
CA ILE A 387 -0.89 -14.91 -29.52
C ILE A 387 -0.21 -14.87 -30.88
N GLN A 388 0.92 -14.17 -30.97
CA GLN A 388 1.76 -14.18 -32.17
C GLN A 388 2.38 -15.57 -32.37
N ASP A 389 2.30 -16.09 -33.61
CA ASP A 389 2.92 -17.35 -34.06
C ASP A 389 2.45 -18.63 -33.35
N TRP A 390 1.24 -18.60 -32.74
CA TRP A 390 0.65 -19.77 -32.07
C TRP A 390 0.51 -20.97 -33.01
N GLU A 391 0.00 -20.74 -34.23
CA GLU A 391 -0.19 -21.78 -35.24
C GLU A 391 1.13 -22.41 -35.71
N THR A 392 2.20 -21.61 -35.74
CA THR A 392 3.51 -22.01 -36.26
C THR A 392 4.32 -22.83 -35.26
N SER A 393 4.11 -22.64 -33.96
CA SER A 393 5.01 -23.18 -32.93
C SER A 393 4.28 -23.82 -31.75
N GLY A 394 3.41 -23.09 -31.04
CA GLY A 394 2.63 -23.63 -29.90
C GLY A 394 1.70 -24.78 -30.30
N LEU A 395 0.98 -24.62 -31.40
CA LEU A 395 0.06 -25.63 -31.93
C LEU A 395 0.79 -26.88 -32.41
N VAL A 396 2.03 -26.76 -32.92
CA VAL A 396 2.82 -27.91 -33.39
C VAL A 396 3.21 -28.82 -32.23
N TYR A 397 3.64 -28.23 -31.11
CA TYR A 397 3.95 -28.99 -29.88
C TYR A 397 2.71 -29.67 -29.30
N LEU A 398 1.58 -28.97 -29.28
CA LEU A 398 0.32 -29.53 -28.76
C LEU A 398 -0.26 -30.62 -29.66
N ASP A 399 -0.21 -30.45 -30.98
CA ASP A 399 -0.62 -31.48 -31.95
C ASP A 399 0.30 -32.71 -31.86
N TYR A 400 1.61 -32.51 -31.64
CA TYR A 400 2.56 -33.60 -31.40
C TYR A 400 2.22 -34.40 -30.13
N ILE A 401 1.93 -33.74 -29.01
CA ILE A 401 1.56 -34.44 -27.76
C ILE A 401 0.23 -35.18 -27.93
N ARG A 402 -0.77 -34.57 -28.60
CA ARG A 402 -2.05 -35.25 -28.90
C ARG A 402 -1.86 -36.50 -29.75
N VAL A 403 -0.95 -36.46 -30.72
CA VAL A 403 -0.63 -37.64 -31.54
C VAL A 403 0.07 -38.72 -30.72
N LEU A 404 0.96 -38.36 -29.79
CA LEU A 404 1.56 -39.33 -28.86
C LEU A 404 0.52 -40.00 -27.95
N ASP A 405 -0.44 -39.22 -27.43
CA ASP A 405 -1.52 -39.74 -26.57
C ASP A 405 -2.47 -40.67 -27.36
N MET A 406 -2.85 -40.26 -28.57
CA MET A 406 -3.69 -41.07 -29.45
C MET A 406 -3.00 -42.40 -29.78
N ILE A 407 -1.69 -42.42 -29.98
CA ILE A 407 -0.95 -43.66 -30.28
C ILE A 407 -0.81 -44.56 -29.05
N HIS A 408 -0.60 -43.99 -27.85
CA HIS A 408 -0.68 -44.77 -26.61
C HIS A 408 -2.07 -45.39 -26.42
N HIS A 409 -3.14 -44.68 -26.77
CA HIS A 409 -4.50 -45.23 -26.76
C HIS A 409 -4.67 -46.38 -27.77
N ILE A 410 -4.13 -46.26 -28.99
CA ILE A 410 -4.19 -47.31 -30.02
C ILE A 410 -3.41 -48.56 -29.64
N GLN A 411 -2.32 -48.43 -28.89
CA GLN A 411 -1.59 -49.60 -28.39
C GLN A 411 -2.35 -50.37 -27.31
N GLN A 412 -3.36 -49.75 -26.66
CA GLN A 412 -4.17 -50.37 -25.62
C GLN A 412 -5.56 -50.81 -26.09
N VAL A 413 -6.09 -50.24 -27.17
CA VAL A 413 -7.44 -50.51 -27.68
C VAL A 413 -7.37 -50.77 -29.19
N GLU A 414 -7.91 -51.91 -29.65
CA GLU A 414 -8.03 -52.23 -31.08
C GLU A 414 -8.89 -51.17 -31.79
N CYS A 415 -8.25 -50.29 -32.57
CA CYS A 415 -8.89 -49.13 -33.20
C CYS A 415 -9.45 -49.41 -34.60
N SER A 416 -10.38 -48.54 -35.01
CA SER A 416 -11.04 -48.57 -36.33
C SER A 416 -10.20 -47.87 -37.42
N GLY A 417 -10.29 -48.34 -38.67
CA GLY A 417 -9.50 -47.80 -39.80
C GLY A 417 -9.65 -46.28 -40.05
N TYR A 418 -10.78 -45.70 -39.65
CA TYR A 418 -11.04 -44.25 -39.77
C TYR A 418 -10.16 -43.40 -38.84
N GLU A 419 -9.89 -43.89 -37.62
CA GLU A 419 -9.02 -43.19 -36.66
C GLU A 419 -7.56 -43.23 -37.11
N LEU A 420 -7.15 -44.33 -37.75
CA LEU A 420 -5.83 -44.50 -38.36
C LEU A 420 -5.61 -43.55 -39.56
N GLU A 421 -6.61 -43.35 -40.42
CA GLU A 421 -6.55 -42.39 -41.54
C GLU A 421 -6.51 -40.93 -41.06
N GLN A 422 -7.27 -40.58 -40.02
CA GLN A 422 -7.21 -39.25 -39.40
C GLN A 422 -5.83 -39.00 -38.76
N LEU A 423 -5.26 -40.02 -38.12
CA LEU A 423 -3.92 -39.94 -37.55
C LEU A 423 -2.85 -39.80 -38.62
N GLN A 424 -2.94 -40.54 -39.72
CA GLN A 424 -2.04 -40.38 -40.85
C GLN A 424 -2.07 -38.97 -41.40
N THR A 425 -3.27 -38.38 -41.55
CA THR A 425 -3.42 -36.99 -42.02
C THR A 425 -2.77 -36.00 -41.05
N LYS A 426 -2.97 -36.19 -39.72
CA LYS A 426 -2.37 -35.35 -38.67
C LYS A 426 -0.85 -35.51 -38.60
N VAL A 427 -0.33 -36.74 -38.62
CA VAL A 427 1.11 -37.05 -38.63
C VAL A 427 1.79 -36.48 -39.87
N THR A 428 1.16 -36.58 -41.03
CA THR A 428 1.70 -36.01 -42.29
C THR A 428 1.74 -34.48 -42.24
N SER A 429 0.71 -33.85 -41.66
CA SER A 429 0.71 -32.40 -41.43
C SER A 429 1.77 -31.96 -40.41
N LEU A 430 2.00 -32.77 -39.38
CA LEU A 430 3.03 -32.56 -38.36
C LEU A 430 4.43 -32.65 -38.97
N CYS A 431 4.71 -33.62 -39.85
CA CYS A 431 6.00 -33.72 -40.54
C CYS A 431 6.38 -32.41 -41.25
N ASN A 432 5.42 -31.78 -41.95
CA ASN A 432 5.65 -30.53 -42.66
C ASN A 432 5.80 -29.33 -41.72
N ARG A 433 5.16 -29.36 -40.54
CA ARG A 433 5.16 -28.26 -39.57
C ARG A 433 6.34 -28.33 -38.59
N VAL A 434 6.86 -29.53 -38.30
CA VAL A 434 8.07 -29.73 -37.47
C VAL A 434 9.31 -29.13 -38.13
N GLU A 435 9.38 -29.11 -39.47
CA GLU A 435 10.43 -28.42 -40.24
C GLU A 435 10.39 -26.89 -40.05
N GLN A 436 9.21 -26.33 -39.82
CA GLN A 436 8.99 -24.88 -39.71
C GLN A 436 9.25 -24.31 -38.30
N ILE A 437 9.58 -25.16 -37.32
CA ILE A 437 9.89 -24.72 -35.97
C ILE A 437 11.20 -23.92 -35.98
N GLN A 438 11.16 -22.70 -35.47
CA GLN A 438 12.35 -21.86 -35.35
C GLN A 438 13.23 -22.35 -34.20
N CYS A 439 14.41 -22.87 -34.54
CA CYS A 439 15.38 -23.39 -33.58
C CYS A 439 16.38 -22.30 -33.16
N TYR A 440 16.33 -21.90 -31.89
CA TYR A 440 17.20 -20.86 -31.35
C TYR A 440 18.38 -21.43 -30.57
N ASN A 441 18.18 -22.56 -29.86
CA ASN A 441 19.21 -23.22 -29.05
C ASN A 441 19.59 -24.61 -29.58
N ALA A 442 20.76 -25.11 -29.15
CA ALA A 442 21.18 -26.48 -29.42
C ALA A 442 20.21 -27.53 -28.84
N LYS A 443 19.58 -27.21 -27.69
CA LYS A 443 18.51 -28.03 -27.10
C LYS A 443 17.25 -28.06 -27.98
N ASP A 444 16.92 -26.94 -28.64
CA ASP A 444 15.75 -26.89 -29.53
C ASP A 444 16.01 -27.75 -30.78
N ARG A 445 17.24 -27.76 -31.30
CA ARG A 445 17.63 -28.67 -32.38
C ARG A 445 17.59 -30.15 -31.96
N LEU A 446 17.96 -30.44 -30.71
CA LEU A 446 17.85 -31.80 -30.15
C LEU A 446 16.38 -32.21 -29.98
N ALA A 447 15.53 -31.33 -29.46
CA ALA A 447 14.11 -31.58 -29.33
C ALA A 447 13.45 -31.75 -30.71
N GLN A 448 13.80 -30.91 -31.69
CA GLN A 448 13.32 -31.03 -33.07
C GLN A 448 13.76 -32.35 -33.71
N SER A 449 15.00 -32.79 -33.49
CA SER A 449 15.49 -34.06 -34.03
C SER A 449 14.88 -35.28 -33.33
N ASP A 450 14.65 -35.24 -32.01
CA ASP A 450 13.92 -36.28 -31.29
C ASP A 450 12.45 -36.35 -31.71
N MET A 451 11.77 -35.20 -31.84
CA MET A 451 10.42 -35.12 -32.41
C MET A 451 10.39 -35.68 -33.84
N ALA A 452 11.34 -35.28 -34.70
CA ALA A 452 11.42 -35.77 -36.06
C ALA A 452 11.60 -37.30 -36.10
N LYS A 453 12.52 -37.84 -35.28
CA LYS A 453 12.77 -39.28 -35.14
C LYS A 453 11.52 -40.02 -34.69
N ARG A 454 10.87 -39.54 -33.63
CA ARG A 454 9.64 -40.13 -33.10
C ARG A 454 8.52 -40.05 -34.13
N VAL A 455 8.27 -38.91 -34.75
CA VAL A 455 7.25 -38.75 -35.81
C VAL A 455 7.50 -39.70 -37.00
N ALA A 456 8.76 -39.89 -37.42
CA ALA A 456 9.09 -40.85 -38.47
C ALA A 456 8.78 -42.31 -38.06
N ASN A 457 9.10 -42.67 -36.81
CA ASN A 457 8.74 -43.98 -36.27
C ASN A 457 7.22 -44.14 -36.13
N LEU A 458 6.50 -43.11 -35.71
CA LEU A 458 5.04 -43.12 -35.61
C LEU A 458 4.39 -43.27 -36.99
N LEU A 459 4.93 -42.59 -38.02
CA LEU A 459 4.48 -42.76 -39.40
C LEU A 459 4.69 -44.21 -39.88
N ARG A 460 5.81 -44.85 -39.55
CA ARG A 460 6.01 -46.28 -39.85
C ARG A 460 5.02 -47.17 -39.16
N VAL A 461 4.79 -46.97 -37.86
CA VAL A 461 3.88 -47.81 -37.06
C VAL A 461 2.45 -47.67 -37.57
N VAL A 462 1.99 -46.45 -37.86
CA VAL A 462 0.65 -46.21 -38.43
C VAL A 462 0.51 -46.89 -39.79
N LEU A 463 1.52 -46.77 -40.67
CA LEU A 463 1.49 -47.40 -41.99
C LEU A 463 1.58 -48.94 -41.91
N SER A 464 2.33 -49.50 -40.96
CA SER A 464 2.37 -50.96 -40.72
C SER A 464 1.05 -51.49 -40.16
N LEU A 465 0.38 -50.73 -39.29
CA LEU A 465 -0.91 -51.13 -38.72
C LEU A 465 -2.05 -51.04 -39.75
N GLN A 466 -1.99 -50.08 -40.67
CA GLN A 466 -2.94 -50.00 -41.79
C GLN A 466 -2.77 -51.13 -42.82
N HIS A 467 -1.60 -51.77 -42.88
CA HIS A 467 -1.26 -52.80 -43.88
C HIS A 467 -1.04 -54.19 -43.27
N ALA A 468 -1.40 -54.40 -42.00
CA ALA A 468 -1.47 -55.76 -41.45
C ALA A 468 -2.56 -56.53 -42.23
N PRO A 469 -2.21 -57.58 -42.99
CA PRO A 469 -3.21 -58.32 -43.74
C PRO A 469 -4.13 -59.05 -42.77
N ASP A 470 -5.43 -59.05 -43.08
CA ASP A 470 -6.45 -59.83 -42.39
C ASP A 470 -5.97 -61.28 -42.17
N ALA A 471 -6.20 -61.76 -40.94
CA ALA A 471 -5.76 -63.03 -40.39
C ALA A 471 -5.75 -64.21 -41.39
N THR A 472 -4.58 -64.86 -41.53
CA THR A 472 -4.40 -66.34 -41.59
C THR A 472 -2.94 -66.70 -41.86
N SER A 473 -2.08 -66.60 -40.84
CA SER A 473 -0.96 -67.54 -40.60
C SER A 473 -0.18 -67.10 -39.36
N ASP A 474 -0.01 -68.03 -38.43
CA ASP A 474 0.87 -67.88 -37.27
C ASP A 474 2.33 -67.72 -37.73
N SER A 475 2.73 -66.49 -37.97
CA SER A 475 4.13 -66.08 -38.00
C SER A 475 4.21 -64.66 -37.44
N THR A 476 5.15 -64.49 -36.52
CA THR A 476 5.52 -63.22 -35.86
C THR A 476 5.39 -62.01 -36.78
N PRO A 477 4.82 -60.88 -36.32
CA PRO A 477 4.65 -59.69 -37.15
C PRO A 477 6.02 -59.13 -37.55
N ASP A 478 6.41 -59.34 -38.80
CA ASP A 478 7.60 -58.72 -39.37
C ASP A 478 7.31 -57.24 -39.70
N PRO A 479 8.08 -56.27 -39.19
CA PRO A 479 7.86 -54.84 -39.40
C PRO A 479 8.20 -54.35 -40.83
N GLN A 480 8.16 -55.21 -41.85
CA GLN A 480 8.84 -55.01 -43.15
C GLN A 480 7.92 -54.98 -44.39
N GLN A 481 6.60 -54.89 -44.24
CA GLN A 481 5.71 -54.56 -45.36
C GLN A 481 5.04 -53.21 -45.12
N VAL A 482 5.79 -52.14 -45.37
CA VAL A 482 5.26 -50.78 -45.34
C VAL A 482 5.46 -50.16 -46.72
N PRO A 483 4.44 -49.59 -47.39
CA PRO A 483 4.61 -49.01 -48.73
C PRO A 483 5.63 -47.87 -48.71
N LEU A 484 6.85 -48.16 -49.17
CA LEU A 484 8.02 -47.27 -49.11
C LEU A 484 7.83 -45.95 -49.90
N ARG A 485 6.93 -45.94 -50.89
CA ARG A 485 6.59 -44.76 -51.71
C ARG A 485 5.91 -43.64 -50.91
N LEU A 486 5.19 -43.96 -49.85
CA LEU A 486 4.52 -42.97 -49.01
C LEU A 486 5.43 -42.46 -47.88
N LEU A 487 6.44 -43.23 -47.47
CA LEU A 487 7.41 -42.85 -46.41
C LEU A 487 8.55 -41.96 -46.92
N ALA A 488 9.10 -42.27 -48.10
CA ALA A 488 10.27 -41.60 -48.65
C ALA A 488 10.18 -40.06 -48.76
N PRO A 489 9.09 -39.44 -49.27
CA PRO A 489 9.01 -37.99 -49.41
C PRO A 489 8.89 -37.26 -48.06
N HIS A 490 8.43 -37.94 -47.01
CA HIS A 490 8.27 -37.36 -45.67
C HIS A 490 9.52 -37.54 -44.80
N ILE A 491 10.23 -38.67 -44.91
CA ILE A 491 11.49 -38.89 -44.20
C ILE A 491 12.60 -37.95 -44.70
N GLY A 492 12.66 -37.69 -46.01
CA GLY A 492 13.66 -36.78 -46.59
C GLY A 492 13.48 -35.30 -46.25
N ARG A 493 12.32 -34.91 -45.71
CA ARG A 493 12.00 -33.52 -45.31
C ARG A 493 12.13 -33.28 -43.81
N LEU A 494 12.31 -34.33 -43.01
CA LEU A 494 12.46 -34.20 -41.58
C LEU A 494 13.91 -33.79 -41.22
N PRO A 495 14.10 -32.80 -40.33
CA PRO A 495 15.42 -32.37 -39.86
C PRO A 495 16.00 -33.43 -38.90
N MET A 496 16.55 -34.50 -39.48
CA MET A 496 17.20 -35.58 -38.76
C MET A 496 18.70 -35.32 -38.62
N PRO A 497 19.36 -35.85 -37.57
CA PRO A 497 20.82 -35.90 -37.51
C PRO A 497 21.36 -36.71 -38.69
N GLU A 498 22.49 -36.30 -39.28
CA GLU A 498 23.06 -36.91 -40.49
C GLU A 498 23.23 -38.42 -40.36
N ASP A 499 23.68 -38.90 -39.20
CA ASP A 499 23.87 -40.33 -38.94
C ASP A 499 22.56 -41.12 -39.01
N TYR A 500 21.48 -40.57 -38.44
CA TYR A 500 20.16 -41.20 -38.46
C TYR A 500 19.51 -41.08 -39.84
N ALA A 501 19.64 -39.94 -40.51
CA ALA A 501 19.19 -39.78 -41.89
C ALA A 501 19.87 -40.80 -42.82
N LEU A 502 21.16 -41.06 -42.63
CA LEU A 502 21.90 -42.05 -43.39
C LEU A 502 21.50 -43.49 -43.04
N GLU A 503 21.29 -43.81 -41.77
CA GLU A 503 20.74 -45.11 -41.36
C GLU A 503 19.35 -45.35 -41.94
N GLU A 504 18.51 -44.32 -41.98
CA GLU A 504 17.17 -44.42 -42.54
C GLU A 504 17.16 -44.49 -44.06
N LEU A 505 18.02 -43.75 -44.74
CA LEU A 505 18.21 -43.92 -46.18
C LEU A 505 18.81 -45.30 -46.51
N ARG A 506 19.66 -45.85 -45.64
CA ARG A 506 20.20 -47.21 -45.78
C ARG A 506 19.12 -48.27 -45.55
N SER A 507 18.27 -48.12 -44.54
CA SER A 507 17.16 -49.03 -44.27
C SER A 507 16.10 -48.98 -45.38
N LEU A 508 15.78 -47.78 -45.88
CA LEU A 508 14.89 -47.55 -47.03
C LEU A 508 15.46 -48.10 -48.33
N THR A 509 16.76 -47.93 -48.60
CA THR A 509 17.39 -48.49 -49.81
C THR A 509 17.50 -50.02 -49.73
N GLN A 510 17.81 -50.60 -48.56
CA GLN A 510 17.82 -52.05 -48.37
C GLN A 510 16.42 -52.67 -48.51
N SER A 511 15.38 -52.02 -48.00
CA SER A 511 14.00 -52.47 -48.15
C SER A 511 13.48 -52.28 -49.59
N TYR A 512 13.83 -51.18 -50.26
CA TYR A 512 13.50 -50.98 -51.68
C TYR A 512 14.20 -52.00 -52.59
N LEU A 513 15.47 -52.31 -52.31
CA LEU A 513 16.18 -53.39 -53.00
C LEU A 513 15.51 -54.75 -52.76
N ARG A 514 15.03 -55.02 -51.53
CA ARG A 514 14.27 -56.24 -51.24
C ARG A 514 12.93 -56.30 -51.98
N GLU A 515 12.18 -55.21 -52.03
CA GLU A 515 10.94 -55.13 -52.83
C GLU A 515 11.21 -55.37 -54.32
N LEU A 516 12.27 -54.78 -54.88
CA LEU A 516 12.67 -55.03 -56.26
C LEU A 516 13.06 -56.49 -56.49
N THR A 517 13.80 -57.11 -55.58
CA THR A 517 14.13 -58.54 -55.70
C THR A 517 12.90 -59.44 -55.58
N LEU A 518 11.90 -59.08 -54.77
CA LEU A 518 10.63 -59.80 -54.68
C LEU A 518 9.75 -59.58 -55.93
N GLN A 519 9.77 -58.39 -56.53
CA GLN A 519 9.14 -58.12 -57.82
C GLN A 519 9.82 -58.89 -58.97
N GLU A 520 11.16 -58.98 -58.98
CA GLU A 520 11.88 -59.77 -59.97
C GLU A 520 11.63 -61.28 -59.81
N LEU A 521 11.50 -61.79 -58.59
CA LEU A 521 11.14 -63.19 -58.32
C LEU A 521 9.68 -63.54 -58.69
N THR A 522 8.75 -62.58 -58.59
CA THR A 522 7.35 -62.76 -59.01
C THR A 522 7.16 -62.63 -60.52
N VAL A 523 8.00 -61.86 -61.22
CA VAL A 523 8.01 -61.80 -62.70
C VAL A 523 8.73 -63.01 -63.31
N GLY A 524 9.68 -63.62 -62.60
CA GLY A 524 10.36 -64.86 -63.02
C GLY A 524 9.55 -66.16 -62.83
N SER A 525 8.33 -66.09 -62.31
CA SER A 525 7.45 -67.24 -62.01
C SER A 525 6.07 -67.17 -62.69
N GLN A 526 5.97 -66.50 -63.85
CA GLN A 526 4.85 -66.63 -64.78
C GLN A 526 5.23 -67.33 -66.08
#